data_AF-A0A7W4BM89-F1
#
_entry.id   AF-A0A7W4BM89-F1
#
_cell.length_a   1.000
_cell.length_b   1.000
_cell.length_c   1.000
_cell.angle_alpha   90.00
_cell.angle_beta   90.00
_cell.angle_gamma   90.00
#
_symmetry.space_group_name_H-M   'P 1'
#
loop_
_entity.id
_entity.type
_entity.pdbx_description
1 polymer ?
#
loop_
_entity_poly.entity_id
_entity_poly.type
_entity_poly.pdbx_seq_one_letter_code
_entity_poly.pdbx_strand_id
1 'polypeptide(L)'
;MKHLIWICFSALFLSACGDTNNQYQSKEQAQQALQTLNQFLRPTGEIKQVNEQQFPFSDAYLKERHSIYQAMQTLDFTPVAQSSLDYLIIAERFPERYFTWPVYIPVLDNMLAYNQQHDITANINNWLSFTQQQLVLAKESKLRLNSIELNALQTQVTKNLTRVDLPENLKHTLNEFNEYLALYTPRGSVGLHGLSNGGSWYQSKLNYFSGTTKAPINWLVAVQSQLKEMQQGAYSMRFAVDHQHSVLELRFALSKDKQVGFDWAQNYLSLRGYAGQAATQISNQERTFWLAMMETDLGIHYHAWTVQQAKVNLLKRLKMTPQQVDYLVADIIFYPAQSFAFATLLTTS
;
A
#
# COMPACT_ATOMS: atom_id res chain seq x y z
N MET A 1 -71.15 4.74 22.72
CA MET A 1 -70.78 6.08 23.21
C MET A 1 -69.31 6.01 23.59
N LYS A 2 -68.43 6.56 22.75
CA LYS A 2 -67.83 7.90 22.95
C LYS A 2 -66.89 7.84 24.15
N HIS A 3 -65.56 7.79 24.07
CA HIS A 3 -64.54 8.59 23.38
C HIS A 3 -63.17 7.98 23.80
N LEU A 4 -61.98 8.24 23.28
CA LEU A 4 -61.39 8.90 22.11
C LEU A 4 -59.88 8.96 22.46
N ILE A 5 -59.02 8.47 21.57
CA ILE A 5 -57.64 8.92 21.32
C ILE A 5 -56.67 9.02 22.51
N TRP A 6 -55.64 8.16 22.50
CA TRP A 6 -54.26 8.63 22.69
C TRP A 6 -53.30 7.76 21.86
N ILE A 7 -53.08 8.22 20.63
CA ILE A 7 -51.90 7.88 19.82
C ILE A 7 -50.88 8.96 20.16
N CYS A 8 -49.78 8.60 20.82
CA CYS A 8 -48.61 9.46 20.94
C CYS A 8 -47.34 8.63 20.78
N PHE A 9 -46.74 8.79 19.59
CA PHE A 9 -45.31 8.82 19.33
C PHE A 9 -44.44 7.70 19.93
N SER A 10 -44.30 6.61 19.16
CA SER A 10 -43.10 5.77 19.19
C SER A 10 -42.37 5.90 17.85
N ALA A 11 -41.79 7.08 17.63
CA ALA A 11 -41.01 7.41 16.43
C ALA A 11 -39.80 8.30 16.81
N LEU A 12 -38.98 7.83 17.73
CA LEU A 12 -37.63 8.32 18.06
C LEU A 12 -36.94 7.06 18.62
N PHE A 13 -36.00 6.37 17.96
CA PHE A 13 -34.70 6.84 17.50
C PHE A 13 -34.28 6.08 16.23
N LEU A 14 -34.52 6.68 15.07
CA LEU A 14 -33.64 6.52 13.92
C LEU A 14 -32.81 7.80 13.87
N SER A 15 -31.73 7.86 14.65
CA SER A 15 -30.65 8.79 14.36
C SER A 15 -30.02 8.33 13.05
N ALA A 16 -30.57 8.81 11.93
CA ALA A 16 -29.82 8.92 10.71
C ALA A 16 -28.56 9.73 11.06
N CYS A 17 -27.39 9.06 11.09
CA CYS A 17 -26.10 9.73 10.93
C CYS A 17 -26.08 10.31 9.52
N GLY A 18 -26.69 11.47 9.37
CA GLY A 18 -26.73 12.27 8.16
C GLY A 18 -26.05 13.60 8.41
N ASP A 19 -24.84 13.58 8.99
CA ASP A 19 -23.96 14.74 8.84
C ASP A 19 -23.25 14.55 7.51
N THR A 20 -23.75 15.23 6.47
CA THR A 20 -22.94 15.52 5.29
C THR A 20 -21.75 16.35 5.77
N ASN A 21 -20.63 15.66 6.06
CA ASN A 21 -19.42 16.26 6.59
C ASN A 21 -18.78 17.12 5.48
N ASN A 22 -19.25 18.37 5.34
CA ASN A 22 -18.73 19.37 4.41
C ASN A 22 -17.34 19.91 4.85
N GLN A 23 -16.47 19.01 5.33
CA GLN A 23 -15.14 19.35 5.85
C GLN A 23 -14.23 19.93 4.76
N TYR A 24 -14.46 19.56 3.49
CA TYR A 24 -13.69 20.05 2.34
C TYR A 24 -14.61 20.65 1.29
N GLN A 25 -14.19 21.79 0.72
CA GLN A 25 -14.90 22.48 -0.35
C GLN A 25 -14.38 22.11 -1.75
N SER A 26 -13.22 21.45 -1.83
CA SER A 26 -12.62 21.03 -3.10
C SER A 26 -11.77 19.76 -2.96
N LYS A 27 -11.50 19.13 -4.12
CA LYS A 27 -10.59 17.98 -4.23
C LYS A 27 -9.19 18.30 -3.72
N GLU A 28 -8.68 19.48 -4.03
CA GLU A 28 -7.34 19.94 -3.67
C GLU A 28 -7.21 20.08 -2.15
N GLN A 29 -8.24 20.60 -1.48
CA GLN A 29 -8.27 20.70 -0.02
C GLN A 29 -8.24 19.32 0.64
N ALA A 30 -9.08 18.40 0.18
CA ALA A 30 -9.11 17.03 0.71
C ALA A 30 -7.78 16.29 0.46
N GLN A 31 -7.20 16.45 -0.72
CA GLN A 31 -5.89 15.89 -1.03
C GLN A 31 -4.78 16.48 -0.15
N GLN A 32 -4.78 17.79 0.09
CA GLN A 32 -3.83 18.42 0.99
C GLN A 32 -3.97 17.88 2.42
N ALA A 33 -5.20 17.63 2.88
CA ALA A 33 -5.46 16.97 4.17
C ALA A 33 -4.87 15.57 4.22
N LEU A 34 -5.08 14.74 3.18
CA LEU A 34 -4.44 13.41 3.10
C LEU A 34 -2.92 13.49 3.11
N GLN A 35 -2.33 14.42 2.37
CA GLN A 35 -0.88 14.60 2.31
C GLN A 35 -0.30 15.04 3.66
N THR A 36 -0.99 15.94 4.36
CA THR A 36 -0.62 16.38 5.71
C THR A 36 -0.76 15.23 6.72
N LEU A 37 -1.83 14.45 6.67
CA LEU A 37 -2.00 13.29 7.54
C LEU A 37 -0.88 12.26 7.34
N ASN A 38 -0.48 12.02 6.09
CA ASN A 38 0.50 11.01 5.70
C ASN A 38 1.93 11.56 5.62
N GLN A 39 2.24 12.72 6.19
CA GLN A 39 3.52 13.38 5.97
C GLN A 39 4.75 12.58 6.47
N PHE A 40 4.60 11.70 7.47
CA PHE A 40 5.66 10.75 7.85
C PHE A 40 5.75 9.50 6.96
N LEU A 41 4.68 9.16 6.23
CA LEU A 41 4.68 8.07 5.25
C LEU A 41 5.23 8.53 3.90
N ARG A 42 4.77 9.69 3.41
CA ARG A 42 5.11 10.21 2.09
C ARG A 42 5.14 11.75 2.12
N PRO A 43 6.27 12.36 2.52
CA PRO A 43 6.42 13.80 2.47
C PRO A 43 6.26 14.31 1.02
N THR A 44 5.40 15.30 0.81
CA THR A 44 5.26 16.01 -0.48
C THR A 44 5.94 17.38 -0.49
N GLY A 45 6.63 17.70 0.60
CA GLY A 45 7.33 18.95 0.87
C GLY A 45 7.87 18.93 2.30
N GLU A 46 8.08 20.12 2.87
CA GLU A 46 8.42 20.25 4.29
C GLU A 46 7.31 19.68 5.17
N ILE A 47 7.71 18.88 6.17
CA ILE A 47 6.80 18.33 7.17
C ILE A 47 6.29 19.49 8.02
N LYS A 48 4.97 19.66 8.06
CA LYS A 48 4.30 20.74 8.81
C LYS A 48 4.06 20.31 10.26
N GLN A 49 3.38 21.16 11.03
CA GLN A 49 3.02 20.91 12.42
C GLN A 49 2.55 19.46 12.65
N VAL A 50 3.23 18.78 13.58
CA VAL A 50 2.97 17.39 13.96
C VAL A 50 2.13 17.35 15.22
N ASN A 51 1.09 16.54 15.21
CA ASN A 51 0.31 16.12 16.37
C ASN A 51 0.10 14.59 16.32
N GLU A 52 -0.72 14.04 17.23
CA GLU A 52 -0.95 12.59 17.34
C GLU A 52 -1.48 11.93 16.06
N GLN A 53 -2.19 12.68 15.20
CA GLN A 53 -2.79 12.17 13.97
C GLN A 53 -1.75 11.86 12.90
N GLN A 54 -0.56 12.47 12.93
CA GLN A 54 0.47 12.23 11.90
C GLN A 54 1.27 10.94 12.14
N PHE A 55 1.13 10.30 13.30
CA PHE A 55 1.83 9.05 13.61
C PHE A 55 1.15 7.87 12.92
N PRO A 56 1.79 7.22 11.92
CA PRO A 56 1.10 6.29 11.05
C PRO A 56 0.44 5.14 11.80
N PHE A 57 -0.81 4.86 11.42
CA PHE A 57 -1.65 3.78 11.94
C PHE A 57 -1.95 3.82 13.44
N SER A 58 -1.66 4.92 14.14
CA SER A 58 -2.23 5.18 15.47
C SER A 58 -3.76 5.28 15.39
N ASP A 59 -4.47 5.13 16.50
CA ASP A 59 -5.93 5.29 16.52
C ASP A 59 -6.36 6.70 16.06
N ALA A 60 -5.59 7.72 16.43
CA ALA A 60 -5.82 9.09 15.99
C ALA A 60 -5.63 9.25 14.47
N TYR A 61 -4.57 8.66 13.92
CA TYR A 61 -4.33 8.62 12.47
C TYR A 61 -5.45 7.90 11.73
N LEU A 62 -5.86 6.71 12.20
CA LEU A 62 -6.89 5.90 11.54
C LEU A 62 -8.25 6.60 11.57
N LYS A 63 -8.60 7.25 12.68
CA LYS A 63 -9.83 8.03 12.83
C LYS A 63 -9.84 9.24 11.89
N GLU A 64 -8.72 9.97 11.81
CA GLU A 64 -8.62 11.11 10.90
C GLU A 64 -8.67 10.65 9.45
N ARG A 65 -7.94 9.60 9.08
CA ARG A 65 -7.96 9.01 7.74
C ARG A 65 -9.38 8.65 7.30
N HIS A 66 -10.11 7.94 8.16
CA HIS A 66 -11.49 7.56 7.91
C HIS A 66 -12.38 8.79 7.72
N SER A 67 -12.24 9.80 8.58
CA SER A 67 -13.02 11.04 8.51
C SER A 67 -12.75 11.80 7.19
N ILE A 68 -11.49 11.86 6.76
CA ILE A 68 -11.11 12.43 5.47
C ILE A 68 -11.78 11.68 4.33
N TYR A 69 -11.71 10.34 4.31
CA TYR A 69 -12.33 9.55 3.26
C TYR A 69 -13.85 9.72 3.22
N GLN A 70 -14.53 9.74 4.36
CA GLN A 70 -15.97 10.01 4.43
C GLN A 70 -16.33 11.39 3.88
N ALA A 71 -15.58 12.43 4.25
CA ALA A 71 -15.80 13.77 3.71
C ALA A 71 -15.52 13.86 2.20
N MET A 72 -14.53 13.11 1.70
CA MET A 72 -14.26 13.05 0.26
C MET A 72 -15.41 12.45 -0.54
N GLN A 73 -16.23 11.55 0.03
CA GLN A 73 -17.36 10.94 -0.69
C GLN A 73 -18.45 11.95 -1.10
N THR A 74 -18.46 13.16 -0.53
CA THR A 74 -19.40 14.22 -0.90
C THR A 74 -18.90 15.09 -2.06
N LEU A 75 -17.69 14.84 -2.57
CA LEU A 75 -17.07 15.59 -3.66
C LEU A 75 -17.30 14.91 -5.01
N ASP A 76 -17.38 15.70 -6.07
CA ASP A 76 -17.46 15.18 -7.44
C ASP A 76 -16.06 14.77 -7.95
N PHE A 77 -15.93 13.50 -8.32
CA PHE A 77 -14.69 12.94 -8.87
C PHE A 77 -14.87 12.35 -10.26
N THR A 78 -13.77 12.30 -11.02
CA THR A 78 -13.72 11.47 -12.24
C THR A 78 -13.87 9.99 -11.87
N PRO A 79 -14.34 9.11 -12.77
CA PRO A 79 -14.52 7.69 -12.45
C PRO A 79 -13.25 7.00 -11.93
N VAL A 80 -12.07 7.39 -12.43
CA VAL A 80 -10.78 6.84 -11.97
C VAL A 80 -10.46 7.31 -10.55
N ALA A 81 -10.68 8.59 -10.24
CA ALA A 81 -10.47 9.12 -8.90
C ALA A 81 -11.48 8.56 -7.89
N GLN A 82 -12.75 8.42 -8.27
CA GLN A 82 -13.77 7.77 -7.44
C GLN A 82 -13.38 6.33 -7.12
N SER A 83 -12.98 5.54 -8.13
CA SER A 83 -12.53 4.17 -7.92
C SER A 83 -11.30 4.06 -7.01
N SER A 84 -10.43 5.08 -7.00
CA SER A 84 -9.30 5.16 -6.05
C SER A 84 -9.79 5.40 -4.62
N LEU A 85 -10.71 6.34 -4.40
CA LEU A 85 -11.31 6.56 -3.09
C LEU A 85 -12.06 5.32 -2.58
N ASP A 86 -12.87 4.69 -3.43
CA ASP A 86 -13.63 3.49 -3.07
C ASP A 86 -12.70 2.36 -2.61
N TYR A 87 -11.57 2.16 -3.32
CA TYR A 87 -10.57 1.19 -2.92
C TYR A 87 -9.93 1.53 -1.57
N LEU A 88 -9.59 2.81 -1.34
CA LEU A 88 -8.99 3.25 -0.06
C LEU A 88 -9.95 3.04 1.12
N ILE A 89 -11.24 3.31 0.94
CA ILE A 89 -12.28 3.03 1.95
C ILE A 89 -12.40 1.53 2.22
N ILE A 90 -12.40 0.70 1.18
CA ILE A 90 -12.40 -0.77 1.35
C ILE A 90 -11.14 -1.21 2.09
N ALA A 91 -9.99 -0.60 1.79
CA ALA A 91 -8.69 -0.98 2.35
C ALA A 91 -8.62 -0.83 3.87
N GLU A 92 -9.40 0.09 4.47
CA GLU A 92 -9.46 0.29 5.92
C GLU A 92 -9.91 -0.95 6.71
N ARG A 93 -10.57 -1.90 6.06
CA ARG A 93 -11.10 -3.13 6.67
C ARG A 93 -10.06 -4.24 6.78
N PHE A 94 -8.92 -4.11 6.12
CA PHE A 94 -7.88 -5.13 6.09
C PHE A 94 -6.90 -4.99 7.25
N PRO A 95 -6.17 -6.07 7.59
CA PRO A 95 -5.26 -6.08 8.75
C PRO A 95 -4.01 -5.20 8.60
N GLU A 96 -3.91 -4.34 7.59
CA GLU A 96 -2.77 -3.45 7.38
C GLU A 96 -2.45 -2.59 8.61
N ARG A 97 -3.48 -2.23 9.40
CA ARG A 97 -3.33 -1.47 10.65
C ARG A 97 -2.41 -2.12 11.70
N TYR A 98 -2.20 -3.43 11.63
CA TYR A 98 -1.29 -4.16 12.52
C TYR A 98 0.17 -4.09 12.07
N PHE A 99 0.43 -3.59 10.86
CA PHE A 99 1.76 -3.39 10.28
C PHE A 99 2.03 -1.88 10.15
N THR A 100 2.13 -1.21 11.29
CA THR A 100 2.18 0.25 11.42
C THR A 100 3.36 0.92 10.72
N TRP A 101 4.45 0.17 10.49
CA TRP A 101 5.60 0.60 9.70
C TRP A 101 5.61 -0.13 8.36
N PRO A 102 5.14 0.51 7.26
CA PRO A 102 5.32 -0.03 5.92
C PRO A 102 6.81 -0.19 5.62
N VAL A 103 7.26 -1.44 5.51
CA VAL A 103 8.69 -1.82 5.55
C VAL A 103 9.53 -1.31 4.37
N TYR A 104 8.90 -0.72 3.36
CA TYR A 104 9.52 -0.07 2.20
C TYR A 104 9.52 1.46 2.30
N ILE A 105 8.95 2.03 3.36
CA ILE A 105 8.89 3.47 3.62
C ILE A 105 9.83 3.84 4.77
N PRO A 106 10.65 4.90 4.62
CA PRO A 106 11.62 5.34 5.62
C PRO A 106 10.95 6.22 6.70
N VAL A 107 9.93 5.69 7.38
CA VAL A 107 9.10 6.44 8.34
C VAL A 107 9.94 7.08 9.44
N LEU A 108 10.85 6.32 10.05
CA LEU A 108 11.72 6.83 11.12
C LEU A 108 12.70 7.88 10.62
N ASP A 109 13.26 7.74 9.41
CA ASP A 109 14.12 8.77 8.83
C ASP A 109 13.34 10.08 8.64
N ASN A 110 12.09 10.02 8.18
CA ASN A 110 11.22 11.19 8.02
C ASN A 110 10.91 11.87 9.37
N MET A 111 10.62 11.07 10.41
CA MET A 111 10.40 11.58 11.77
C MET A 111 11.67 12.22 12.34
N LEU A 112 12.83 11.59 12.16
CA LEU A 112 14.12 12.11 12.64
C LEU A 112 14.52 13.39 11.91
N ALA A 113 14.23 13.51 10.61
CA ALA A 113 14.47 14.74 9.86
C ALA A 113 13.67 15.91 10.44
N TYR A 114 12.40 15.70 10.79
CA TYR A 114 11.60 16.72 11.50
C TYR A 114 12.13 16.99 12.93
N ASN A 115 12.60 15.94 13.61
CA ASN A 115 13.12 16.02 14.98
C ASN A 115 14.34 16.94 15.13
N GLN A 116 15.09 17.19 14.04
CA GLN A 116 16.24 18.09 14.05
C GLN A 116 15.86 19.55 14.34
N GLN A 117 14.62 19.95 14.03
CA GLN A 117 14.14 21.32 14.21
C GLN A 117 13.01 21.42 15.24
N HIS A 118 12.36 20.31 15.58
CA HIS A 118 11.24 20.24 16.51
C HIS A 118 11.40 19.02 17.42
N ASP A 119 11.51 19.19 18.73
CA ASP A 119 11.64 18.04 19.62
C ASP A 119 10.32 17.24 19.71
N ILE A 120 10.27 16.12 19.00
CA ILE A 120 9.21 15.12 19.04
C ILE A 120 9.74 13.75 19.52
N THR A 121 10.89 13.75 20.19
CA THR A 121 11.62 12.54 20.62
C THR A 121 10.72 11.60 21.42
N ALA A 122 9.91 12.15 22.33
CA ALA A 122 8.95 11.37 23.11
C ALA A 122 7.87 10.70 22.24
N ASN A 123 7.34 11.41 21.23
CA ASN A 123 6.33 10.85 20.34
C ASN A 123 6.91 9.75 19.43
N ILE A 124 8.16 9.91 18.97
CA ILE A 124 8.85 8.86 18.19
C ILE A 124 9.03 7.61 19.06
N ASN A 125 9.49 7.75 20.31
CA ASN A 125 9.58 6.62 21.26
C ASN A 125 8.23 5.91 21.41
N ASN A 126 7.16 6.68 21.66
CA ASN A 126 5.82 6.13 21.81
C ASN A 126 5.36 5.38 20.55
N TRP A 127 5.65 5.90 19.36
CA TRP A 127 5.29 5.24 18.10
C TRP A 127 6.10 3.96 17.84
N LEU A 128 7.38 3.91 18.23
CA LEU A 128 8.20 2.69 18.18
C LEU A 128 7.65 1.61 19.12
N SER A 129 7.34 1.97 20.37
CA SER A 129 6.72 1.05 21.34
C SER A 129 5.35 0.57 20.87
N PHE A 130 4.53 1.48 20.31
CA PHE A 130 3.24 1.15 19.69
C PHE A 130 3.41 0.17 18.52
N THR A 131 4.38 0.40 17.64
CA THR A 131 4.68 -0.48 16.51
C THR A 131 5.06 -1.89 16.98
N GLN A 132 5.90 -2.00 18.01
CA GLN A 132 6.21 -3.30 18.62
C GLN A 132 4.97 -3.97 19.20
N GLN A 133 4.14 -3.25 19.97
CA GLN A 133 2.90 -3.78 20.53
C GLN A 133 1.93 -4.26 19.44
N GLN A 134 1.76 -3.51 18.35
CA GLN A 134 0.92 -3.94 17.24
C GLN A 134 1.43 -5.25 16.63
N LEU A 135 2.75 -5.41 16.44
CA LEU A 135 3.33 -6.67 15.98
C LEU A 135 3.14 -7.83 16.98
N VAL A 136 3.11 -7.56 18.29
CA VAL A 136 2.79 -8.57 19.32
C VAL A 136 1.33 -9.00 19.21
N LEU A 137 0.39 -8.04 19.17
CA LEU A 137 -1.04 -8.31 19.01
C LEU A 137 -1.36 -9.02 17.69
N ALA A 138 -0.67 -8.64 16.62
CA ALA A 138 -0.81 -9.26 15.30
C ALA A 138 -0.51 -10.76 15.36
N LYS A 139 0.52 -11.18 16.11
CA LYS A 139 0.90 -12.58 16.27
C LYS A 139 -0.24 -13.41 16.87
N GLU A 140 -1.00 -12.87 17.82
CA GLU A 140 -2.15 -13.54 18.44
C GLU A 140 -3.24 -13.84 17.40
N SER A 141 -3.41 -12.94 16.43
CA SER A 141 -4.36 -13.07 15.32
C SER A 141 -3.79 -13.78 14.08
N LYS A 142 -2.61 -14.41 14.19
CA LYS A 142 -1.86 -15.03 13.08
C LYS A 142 -1.51 -14.07 11.94
N LEU A 143 -1.51 -12.77 12.21
CA LEU A 143 -1.06 -11.72 11.31
C LEU A 143 0.42 -11.52 11.57
N ARG A 144 1.28 -11.98 10.66
CA ARG A 144 2.74 -11.87 10.83
C ARG A 144 3.40 -11.31 9.59
N LEU A 145 4.45 -10.51 9.76
CA LEU A 145 5.37 -10.16 8.68
C LEU A 145 5.89 -11.43 7.99
N ASN A 146 6.12 -11.37 6.67
CA ASN A 146 6.86 -12.41 5.96
C ASN A 146 8.36 -12.18 6.10
N SER A 147 9.17 -13.12 5.58
CA SER A 147 10.63 -13.06 5.70
C SER A 147 11.25 -11.86 4.97
N ILE A 148 10.68 -11.43 3.83
CA ILE A 148 11.16 -10.28 3.06
C ILE A 148 10.78 -8.97 3.77
N GLU A 149 9.55 -8.86 4.27
CA GLU A 149 9.09 -7.72 5.05
C GLU A 149 9.90 -7.55 6.34
N LEU A 150 10.13 -8.64 7.07
CA LEU A 150 10.93 -8.64 8.30
C LEU A 150 12.38 -8.18 8.03
N ASN A 151 13.01 -8.72 6.98
CA ASN A 151 14.37 -8.33 6.62
C ASN A 151 14.47 -6.85 6.24
N ALA A 152 13.51 -6.34 5.48
CA ALA A 152 13.45 -4.92 5.11
C ALA A 152 13.32 -4.02 6.36
N LEU A 153 12.45 -4.39 7.31
CA LEU A 153 12.28 -3.66 8.56
C LEU A 153 13.54 -3.70 9.43
N GLN A 154 14.17 -4.86 9.58
CA GLN A 154 15.44 -5.01 10.30
C GLN A 154 16.56 -4.16 9.68
N THR A 155 16.60 -4.08 8.35
CA THR A 155 17.56 -3.24 7.62
C THR A 155 17.34 -1.76 7.92
N GLN A 156 16.08 -1.29 7.90
CA GLN A 156 15.76 0.08 8.27
C GLN A 156 16.14 0.42 9.72
N VAL A 157 15.83 -0.48 10.67
CA VAL A 157 16.16 -0.32 12.09
C VAL A 157 17.68 -0.28 12.30
N THR A 158 18.41 -1.24 11.72
CA THR A 158 19.87 -1.31 11.82
C THR A 158 20.54 -0.07 11.22
N LYS A 159 20.08 0.40 10.05
CA LYS A 159 20.54 1.64 9.45
C LYS A 159 20.38 2.82 10.43
N ASN A 160 19.19 2.98 11.02
CA ASN A 160 18.91 4.08 11.94
C ASN A 160 19.72 4.01 13.25
N LEU A 161 20.01 2.81 13.75
CA LEU A 161 20.88 2.62 14.93
C LEU A 161 22.33 3.11 14.72
N THR A 162 22.80 3.20 13.47
CA THR A 162 24.16 3.69 13.16
C THR A 162 24.26 5.22 13.07
N ARG A 163 23.14 5.93 13.23
CA ARG A 163 23.11 7.39 13.15
C ARG A 163 23.81 8.03 14.35
N VAL A 164 24.69 8.99 14.07
CA VAL A 164 25.44 9.74 15.08
C VAL A 164 24.53 10.74 15.81
N ASP A 165 23.49 11.24 15.15
CA ASP A 165 22.55 12.23 15.66
C ASP A 165 21.35 11.63 16.41
N LEU A 166 21.32 10.31 16.64
CA LEU A 166 20.21 9.64 17.30
C LEU A 166 20.21 9.91 18.82
N PRO A 167 19.16 10.52 19.39
CA PRO A 167 19.05 10.72 20.85
C PRO A 167 19.18 9.40 21.62
N GLU A 168 19.90 9.41 22.75
CA GLU A 168 20.23 8.17 23.49
C GLU A 168 18.98 7.41 23.97
N ASN A 169 17.90 8.11 24.35
CA ASN A 169 16.63 7.46 24.69
C ASN A 169 15.98 6.79 23.47
N LEU A 170 16.01 7.41 22.28
CA LEU A 170 15.54 6.79 21.04
C LEU A 170 16.39 5.60 20.65
N LYS A 171 17.71 5.70 20.82
CA LYS A 171 18.64 4.60 20.58
C LYS A 171 18.34 3.41 21.48
N HIS A 172 18.00 3.63 22.75
CA HIS A 172 17.57 2.56 23.65
C HIS A 172 16.30 1.88 23.16
N THR A 173 15.21 2.62 22.93
CA THR A 173 13.94 2.08 22.42
C THR A 173 14.11 1.37 21.07
N LEU A 174 14.94 1.90 20.17
CA LEU A 174 15.20 1.31 18.87
C LEU A 174 16.02 0.02 18.98
N ASN A 175 16.93 -0.08 19.96
CA ASN A 175 17.65 -1.32 20.26
C ASN A 175 16.69 -2.39 20.80
N GLU A 176 15.80 -2.04 21.74
CA GLU A 176 14.78 -2.97 22.24
C GLU A 176 13.89 -3.49 21.10
N PHE A 177 13.47 -2.59 20.20
CA PHE A 177 12.71 -2.97 19.02
C PHE A 177 13.51 -3.88 18.08
N ASN A 178 14.80 -3.60 17.88
CA ASN A 178 15.68 -4.44 17.07
C ASN A 178 15.85 -5.86 17.66
N GLU A 179 16.03 -5.96 18.98
CA GLU A 179 16.09 -7.24 19.70
C GLU A 179 14.78 -8.03 19.55
N TYR A 180 13.64 -7.36 19.67
CA TYR A 180 12.34 -7.96 19.40
C TYR A 180 12.23 -8.50 17.97
N LEU A 181 12.67 -7.74 16.96
CA LEU A 181 12.66 -8.17 15.56
C LEU A 181 13.61 -9.33 15.30
N ALA A 182 14.75 -9.42 15.99
CA ALA A 182 15.68 -10.55 15.87
C ALA A 182 15.05 -11.88 16.31
N LEU A 183 14.13 -11.85 17.26
CA LEU A 183 13.38 -13.01 17.75
C LEU A 183 12.04 -13.22 17.02
N TYR A 184 11.71 -12.37 16.04
CA TYR A 184 10.43 -12.42 15.34
C TYR A 184 10.38 -13.59 14.36
N THR A 185 9.40 -14.48 14.52
CA THR A 185 9.13 -15.56 13.56
C THR A 185 8.23 -15.08 12.41
N PRO A 186 8.72 -15.00 11.17
CA PRO A 186 7.90 -14.61 10.04
C PRO A 186 6.85 -15.68 9.68
N ARG A 187 5.80 -15.29 8.95
CA ARG A 187 4.87 -16.26 8.32
C ARG A 187 5.60 -17.02 7.21
N GLY A 188 5.20 -18.27 6.97
CA GLY A 188 5.83 -19.13 5.97
C GLY A 188 5.54 -18.72 4.52
N SER A 189 4.40 -18.10 4.26
CA SER A 189 4.04 -17.59 2.94
C SER A 189 4.34 -16.11 2.80
N VAL A 190 4.99 -15.70 1.71
CA VAL A 190 5.27 -14.29 1.43
C VAL A 190 4.07 -13.55 0.84
N GLY A 191 3.15 -14.27 0.19
CA GLY A 191 1.97 -13.69 -0.42
C GLY A 191 0.89 -13.26 0.60
N LEU A 192 -0.08 -12.49 0.11
CA LEU A 192 -1.18 -11.99 0.94
C LEU A 192 -2.09 -13.11 1.43
N HIS A 193 -2.32 -14.19 0.66
CA HIS A 193 -3.12 -15.34 1.10
C HIS A 193 -2.61 -15.97 2.42
N GLY A 194 -1.35 -15.71 2.82
CA GLY A 194 -0.81 -16.14 4.11
C GLY A 194 -1.35 -15.37 5.32
N LEU A 195 -2.15 -14.33 5.10
CA LEU A 195 -2.81 -13.53 6.13
C LEU A 195 -4.30 -13.89 6.25
N SER A 196 -4.86 -13.73 7.45
CA SER A 196 -6.31 -13.76 7.67
C SER A 196 -6.98 -12.70 6.77
N ASN A 197 -8.01 -13.10 6.01
CA ASN A 197 -8.68 -12.29 4.96
C ASN A 197 -7.76 -11.82 3.81
N GLY A 198 -6.57 -12.39 3.68
CA GLY A 198 -5.59 -11.99 2.68
C GLY A 198 -6.00 -12.27 1.24
N GLY A 199 -6.79 -13.32 0.99
CA GLY A 199 -7.37 -13.59 -0.33
C GLY A 199 -8.35 -12.50 -0.77
N SER A 200 -9.22 -12.05 0.13
CA SER A 200 -10.14 -10.93 -0.13
C SER A 200 -9.40 -9.61 -0.31
N TRP A 201 -8.32 -9.40 0.44
CA TRP A 201 -7.46 -8.22 0.28
C TRP A 201 -6.76 -8.22 -1.08
N TYR A 202 -6.22 -9.35 -1.51
CA TYR A 202 -5.62 -9.47 -2.83
C TYR A 202 -6.64 -9.26 -3.95
N GLN A 203 -7.85 -9.82 -3.81
CA GLN A 203 -8.94 -9.60 -4.76
C GLN A 203 -9.33 -8.12 -4.87
N SER A 204 -9.40 -7.39 -3.76
CA SER A 204 -9.75 -5.96 -3.81
C SER A 204 -8.68 -5.13 -4.53
N LYS A 205 -7.39 -5.47 -4.33
CA LYS A 205 -6.28 -4.85 -5.06
C LYS A 205 -6.31 -5.18 -6.56
N LEU A 206 -6.56 -6.44 -6.92
CA LEU A 206 -6.76 -6.84 -8.32
C LEU A 206 -7.90 -6.05 -8.97
N ASN A 207 -9.05 -5.92 -8.30
CA ASN A 207 -10.18 -5.16 -8.81
C ASN A 207 -9.83 -3.69 -9.02
N TYR A 208 -9.13 -3.08 -8.04
CA TYR A 208 -8.70 -1.69 -8.14
C TYR A 208 -7.75 -1.47 -9.31
N PHE A 209 -6.64 -2.21 -9.39
CA PHE A 209 -5.62 -1.98 -10.42
C PHE A 209 -6.10 -2.36 -11.82
N SER A 210 -6.82 -3.48 -11.97
CA SER A 210 -7.36 -3.88 -13.27
C SER A 210 -8.56 -3.04 -13.72
N GLY A 211 -9.26 -2.40 -12.78
CA GLY A 211 -10.49 -1.68 -13.06
C GLY A 211 -11.71 -2.56 -13.33
N THR A 212 -11.64 -3.87 -13.06
CA THR A 212 -12.75 -4.79 -13.26
C THR A 212 -12.79 -5.88 -12.19
N THR A 213 -13.99 -6.35 -11.85
CA THR A 213 -14.14 -7.46 -10.90
C THR A 213 -14.00 -8.79 -11.63
N LYS A 214 -12.88 -9.47 -11.40
CA LYS A 214 -12.59 -10.77 -12.03
C LYS A 214 -11.78 -11.64 -11.07
N ALA A 215 -12.19 -12.91 -10.95
CA ALA A 215 -11.53 -13.87 -10.07
C ALA A 215 -10.06 -14.11 -10.48
N PRO A 216 -9.13 -14.37 -9.53
CA PRO A 216 -7.69 -14.43 -9.83
C PRO A 216 -7.35 -15.55 -10.81
N ILE A 217 -8.07 -16.67 -10.74
CA ILE A 217 -7.90 -17.79 -11.70
C ILE A 217 -8.19 -17.37 -13.15
N ASN A 218 -9.20 -16.51 -13.36
CA ASN A 218 -9.54 -16.04 -14.71
C ASN A 218 -8.50 -15.05 -15.23
N TRP A 219 -7.81 -14.32 -14.34
CA TRP A 219 -6.65 -13.52 -14.71
C TRP A 219 -5.47 -14.40 -15.11
N LEU A 220 -5.18 -15.43 -14.33
CA LEU A 220 -4.07 -16.35 -14.60
C LEU A 220 -4.22 -17.02 -15.96
N VAL A 221 -5.40 -17.54 -16.28
CA VAL A 221 -5.68 -18.17 -17.58
C VAL A 221 -5.43 -17.19 -18.73
N ALA A 222 -5.87 -15.94 -18.60
CA ALA A 222 -5.67 -14.93 -19.65
C ALA A 222 -4.18 -14.57 -19.81
N VAL A 223 -3.46 -14.36 -18.71
CA VAL A 223 -2.01 -14.06 -18.71
C VAL A 223 -1.23 -15.21 -19.33
N GLN A 224 -1.48 -16.45 -18.89
CA GLN A 224 -0.78 -17.62 -19.41
C GLN A 224 -1.09 -17.87 -20.89
N SER A 225 -2.30 -17.58 -21.35
CA SER A 225 -2.64 -17.66 -22.77
C SER A 225 -1.79 -16.71 -23.61
N GLN A 226 -1.66 -15.44 -23.18
CA GLN A 226 -0.83 -14.45 -23.88
C GLN A 226 0.66 -14.81 -23.83
N LEU A 227 1.15 -15.31 -22.69
CA LEU A 227 2.56 -15.67 -22.51
C LEU A 227 2.99 -16.94 -23.27
N LYS A 228 2.07 -17.79 -23.75
CA LYS A 228 2.42 -19.00 -24.53
C LYS A 228 3.09 -18.65 -25.86
N GLU A 229 2.67 -17.55 -26.47
CA GLU A 229 3.09 -17.12 -27.80
C GLU A 229 4.28 -16.16 -27.76
N MET A 230 4.67 -15.70 -26.56
CA MET A 230 5.70 -14.69 -26.37
C MET A 230 7.07 -15.32 -26.15
N GLN A 231 8.06 -14.82 -26.88
CA GLN A 231 9.47 -15.12 -26.64
C GLN A 231 10.00 -14.30 -25.46
N GLN A 232 11.06 -14.81 -24.82
CA GLN A 232 11.79 -14.05 -23.81
C GLN A 232 12.31 -12.74 -24.41
N GLY A 233 11.91 -11.62 -23.80
CA GLY A 233 12.39 -10.29 -24.14
C GLY A 233 13.38 -9.77 -23.11
N ALA A 234 14.42 -9.07 -23.56
CA ALA A 234 15.11 -8.12 -22.70
C ALA A 234 14.27 -6.84 -22.64
N TYR A 235 13.89 -6.43 -21.45
CA TYR A 235 13.27 -5.13 -21.23
C TYR A 235 14.18 -4.34 -20.30
N SER A 236 14.70 -3.21 -20.80
CA SER A 236 15.56 -2.35 -20.01
C SER A 236 14.70 -1.45 -19.14
N MET A 237 14.84 -1.61 -17.84
CA MET A 237 14.25 -0.73 -16.84
C MET A 237 15.34 -0.29 -15.87
N ARG A 238 15.25 0.96 -15.43
CA ARG A 238 16.07 1.45 -14.32
C ARG A 238 15.44 0.99 -13.00
N PHE A 239 16.18 0.17 -12.26
CA PHE A 239 15.83 -0.21 -10.89
C PHE A 239 16.36 0.84 -9.92
N ALA A 240 15.57 1.17 -8.89
CA ALA A 240 16.06 1.98 -7.78
C ALA A 240 16.94 1.13 -6.85
N VAL A 241 17.66 1.80 -5.94
CA VAL A 241 18.46 1.12 -4.90
C VAL A 241 17.56 0.50 -3.83
N ASP A 242 16.39 1.11 -3.61
CA ASP A 242 15.39 0.67 -2.64
C ASP A 242 14.02 0.48 -3.30
N HIS A 243 13.01 0.19 -2.48
CA HIS A 243 11.62 0.00 -2.89
C HIS A 243 10.71 1.14 -2.41
N GLN A 244 11.24 2.34 -2.16
CA GLN A 244 10.38 3.49 -1.78
C GLN A 244 9.40 3.88 -2.88
N HIS A 245 9.74 3.55 -4.13
CA HIS A 245 8.89 3.70 -5.30
C HIS A 245 8.74 2.33 -5.94
N SER A 246 7.52 1.98 -6.35
CA SER A 246 7.30 0.70 -7.04
C SER A 246 7.88 0.73 -8.45
N VAL A 247 8.10 -0.45 -9.02
CA VAL A 247 8.47 -0.62 -10.44
C VAL A 247 7.49 0.09 -11.38
N LEU A 248 6.19 0.02 -11.08
CA LEU A 248 5.16 0.72 -11.85
C LEU A 248 5.27 2.24 -11.73
N GLU A 249 5.57 2.76 -10.55
CA GLU A 249 5.82 4.18 -10.35
C GLU A 249 7.06 4.63 -11.12
N LEU A 250 8.17 3.90 -11.01
CA LEU A 250 9.43 4.20 -11.70
C LEU A 250 9.26 4.25 -13.21
N ARG A 251 8.39 3.41 -13.78
CA ARG A 251 8.02 3.43 -15.20
C ARG A 251 7.42 4.76 -15.66
N PHE A 252 6.75 5.49 -14.77
CA PHE A 252 6.08 6.77 -15.09
C PHE A 252 6.78 7.98 -14.48
N ALA A 253 7.94 7.82 -13.85
CA ALA A 253 8.66 8.91 -13.20
C ALA A 253 9.00 10.10 -14.14
N LEU A 254 9.14 9.85 -15.44
CA LEU A 254 9.45 10.87 -16.46
C LEU A 254 8.20 11.33 -17.26
N SER A 255 7.01 10.85 -16.93
CA SER A 255 5.77 11.27 -17.60
C SER A 255 5.49 12.75 -17.33
N LYS A 256 5.24 13.52 -18.40
CA LYS A 256 4.93 14.96 -18.30
C LYS A 256 3.51 15.22 -17.79
N ASP A 257 2.57 14.33 -18.12
CA ASP A 257 1.15 14.49 -17.79
C ASP A 257 0.86 13.91 -16.41
N LYS A 258 1.02 14.73 -15.37
CA LYS A 258 0.84 14.26 -13.99
C LYS A 258 -0.62 13.90 -13.69
N GLN A 259 -0.93 12.61 -13.63
CA GLN A 259 -2.22 12.13 -13.13
C GLN A 259 -2.19 11.96 -11.61
N VAL A 260 -2.96 12.80 -10.93
CA VAL A 260 -3.05 12.83 -9.47
C VAL A 260 -3.99 11.75 -8.94
N GLY A 261 -3.52 11.01 -7.93
CA GLY A 261 -4.28 10.03 -7.15
C GLY A 261 -4.29 10.38 -5.66
N PHE A 262 -4.93 9.53 -4.84
CA PHE A 262 -5.11 9.77 -3.41
C PHE A 262 -4.26 8.88 -2.51
N ASP A 263 -3.69 7.81 -3.04
CA ASP A 263 -2.97 6.79 -2.28
C ASP A 263 -1.50 7.19 -2.07
N TRP A 264 -1.09 7.34 -0.81
CA TRP A 264 0.30 7.64 -0.45
C TRP A 264 1.25 6.52 -0.86
N ALA A 265 0.80 5.26 -0.88
CA ALA A 265 1.61 4.11 -1.29
C ALA A 265 1.88 4.10 -2.80
N GLN A 266 1.17 4.94 -3.56
CA GLN A 266 1.36 5.19 -4.99
C GLN A 266 1.88 6.61 -5.23
N ASN A 267 2.49 7.25 -4.23
CA ASN A 267 2.99 8.62 -4.32
C ASN A 267 1.95 9.67 -4.71
N TYR A 268 0.68 9.44 -4.37
CA TYR A 268 -0.44 10.26 -4.83
C TYR A 268 -0.52 10.36 -6.37
N LEU A 269 -0.12 9.29 -7.07
CA LEU A 269 -0.26 9.14 -8.50
C LEU A 269 -1.40 8.17 -8.84
N SER A 270 -2.09 8.45 -9.94
CA SER A 270 -3.08 7.54 -10.53
C SER A 270 -2.37 6.52 -11.43
N LEU A 271 -1.66 5.56 -10.83
CA LEU A 271 -0.87 4.57 -11.59
C LEU A 271 -1.73 3.75 -12.57
N ARG A 272 -2.97 3.41 -12.18
CA ARG A 272 -3.95 2.79 -13.10
C ARG A 272 -4.26 3.67 -14.30
N GLY A 273 -4.48 4.96 -14.08
CA GLY A 273 -4.81 5.89 -15.16
C GLY A 273 -3.63 6.10 -16.11
N TYR A 274 -2.39 6.14 -15.60
CA TYR A 274 -1.18 6.16 -16.43
C TYR A 274 -1.06 4.90 -17.29
N ALA A 275 -1.17 3.72 -16.66
CA ALA A 275 -1.05 2.45 -17.36
C ALA A 275 -2.14 2.28 -18.43
N GLY A 276 -3.38 2.70 -18.14
CA GLY A 276 -4.47 2.69 -19.10
C GLY A 276 -4.19 3.51 -20.36
N GLN A 277 -3.57 4.68 -20.23
CA GLN A 277 -3.16 5.50 -21.37
C GLN A 277 -1.96 4.90 -22.11
N ALA A 278 -0.96 4.40 -21.38
CA ALA A 278 0.27 3.87 -21.96
C ALA A 278 0.09 2.52 -22.66
N ALA A 279 -0.92 1.73 -22.28
CA ALA A 279 -1.12 0.36 -22.76
C ALA A 279 -1.19 0.22 -24.29
N THR A 280 -1.60 1.26 -25.01
CA THR A 280 -1.68 1.26 -26.49
C THR A 280 -0.35 1.48 -27.18
N GLN A 281 0.69 1.92 -26.45
CA GLN A 281 1.98 2.35 -26.99
C GLN A 281 3.16 1.56 -26.42
N ILE A 282 2.92 0.46 -25.70
CA ILE A 282 4.01 -0.35 -25.15
C ILE A 282 4.64 -1.26 -26.22
N SER A 283 5.95 -1.45 -26.10
CA SER A 283 6.69 -2.42 -26.93
C SER A 283 6.29 -3.87 -26.61
N ASN A 284 6.58 -4.80 -27.51
CA ASN A 284 6.38 -6.23 -27.23
C ASN A 284 7.21 -6.71 -26.03
N GLN A 285 8.43 -6.20 -25.85
CA GLN A 285 9.29 -6.53 -24.72
C GLN A 285 8.70 -6.03 -23.40
N GLU A 286 8.15 -4.82 -23.39
CA GLU A 286 7.44 -4.27 -22.23
C GLU A 286 6.14 -5.03 -21.94
N ARG A 287 5.42 -5.45 -22.99
CA ARG A 287 4.23 -6.30 -22.85
C ARG A 287 4.57 -7.63 -22.18
N THR A 288 5.62 -8.32 -22.65
CA THR A 288 6.12 -9.55 -22.02
C THR A 288 6.52 -9.30 -20.57
N PHE A 289 7.18 -8.17 -20.29
CA PHE A 289 7.55 -7.78 -18.92
C PHE A 289 6.34 -7.68 -18.00
N TRP A 290 5.32 -6.88 -18.34
CA TRP A 290 4.15 -6.70 -17.47
C TRP A 290 3.32 -7.98 -17.33
N LEU A 291 3.23 -8.81 -18.37
CA LEU A 291 2.55 -10.10 -18.28
C LEU A 291 3.30 -11.09 -17.37
N ALA A 292 4.64 -11.12 -17.43
CA ALA A 292 5.45 -11.93 -16.51
C ALA A 292 5.33 -11.45 -15.06
N MET A 293 5.25 -10.13 -14.84
CA MET A 293 4.96 -9.55 -13.52
C MET A 293 3.59 -10.00 -13.01
N MET A 294 2.53 -9.91 -13.83
CA MET A 294 1.18 -10.38 -13.45
C MET A 294 1.13 -11.89 -13.14
N GLU A 295 1.80 -12.73 -13.94
CA GLU A 295 1.87 -14.18 -13.71
C GLU A 295 2.53 -14.48 -12.35
N THR A 296 3.63 -13.78 -12.07
CA THR A 296 4.40 -13.96 -10.83
C THR A 296 3.65 -13.41 -9.61
N ASP A 297 2.96 -12.29 -9.76
CA ASP A 297 2.09 -11.68 -8.75
C ASP A 297 0.95 -12.64 -8.34
N LEU A 298 0.22 -13.19 -9.30
CA LEU A 298 -0.78 -14.23 -9.06
C LEU A 298 -0.15 -15.49 -8.42
N GLY A 299 1.03 -15.88 -8.91
CA GLY A 299 1.82 -16.96 -8.34
C GLY A 299 2.02 -16.80 -6.84
N ILE A 300 2.53 -15.65 -6.41
CA ILE A 300 2.83 -15.35 -5.01
C ILE A 300 1.54 -15.18 -4.19
N HIS A 301 0.64 -14.31 -4.62
CA HIS A 301 -0.46 -13.85 -3.77
C HIS A 301 -1.68 -14.77 -3.81
N TYR A 302 -1.89 -15.53 -4.89
CA TYR A 302 -3.02 -16.46 -5.03
C TYR A 302 -2.61 -17.94 -4.98
N HIS A 303 -1.52 -18.33 -5.67
CA HIS A 303 -1.08 -19.73 -5.73
C HIS A 303 -0.05 -20.15 -4.68
N ALA A 304 0.30 -19.25 -3.76
CA ALA A 304 1.26 -19.54 -2.70
C ALA A 304 2.64 -19.97 -3.19
N TRP A 305 3.09 -19.43 -4.33
CA TRP A 305 4.45 -19.65 -4.79
C TRP A 305 5.46 -19.19 -3.75
N THR A 306 6.47 -20.02 -3.55
CA THR A 306 7.66 -19.63 -2.79
C THR A 306 8.42 -18.55 -3.55
N VAL A 307 9.26 -17.81 -2.83
CA VAL A 307 10.20 -16.84 -3.42
C VAL A 307 11.01 -17.48 -4.55
N GLN A 308 11.47 -18.72 -4.38
CA GLN A 308 12.25 -19.41 -5.40
C GLN A 308 11.42 -19.72 -6.66
N GLN A 309 10.16 -20.13 -6.51
CA GLN A 309 9.26 -20.37 -7.64
C GLN A 309 9.00 -19.08 -8.42
N ALA A 310 8.78 -17.96 -7.72
CA ALA A 310 8.61 -16.65 -8.33
C ALA A 310 9.86 -16.21 -9.11
N LYS A 311 11.06 -16.36 -8.53
CA LYS A 311 12.34 -16.06 -9.20
C LYS A 311 12.52 -16.90 -10.47
N VAL A 312 12.28 -18.21 -10.38
CA VAL A 312 12.38 -19.13 -11.53
C VAL A 312 11.39 -18.72 -12.63
N ASN A 313 10.18 -18.30 -12.28
CA ASN A 313 9.22 -17.84 -13.27
C ASN A 313 9.73 -16.58 -14.01
N LEU A 314 10.20 -15.56 -13.27
CA LEU A 314 10.71 -14.34 -13.89
C LEU A 314 11.95 -14.60 -14.76
N LEU A 315 12.91 -15.41 -14.31
CA LEU A 315 14.09 -15.80 -15.11
C LEU A 315 13.71 -16.60 -16.37
N LYS A 316 12.64 -17.40 -16.30
CA LYS A 316 12.12 -18.13 -17.46
C LYS A 316 11.44 -17.20 -18.47
N ARG A 317 10.83 -16.09 -18.04
CA ARG A 317 10.07 -15.19 -18.91
C ARG A 317 10.89 -14.00 -19.42
N LEU A 318 11.88 -13.56 -18.66
CA LEU A 318 12.60 -12.30 -18.87
C LEU A 318 14.10 -12.53 -18.93
N LYS A 319 14.78 -11.81 -19.83
CA LYS A 319 16.25 -11.79 -19.88
C LYS A 319 16.78 -10.80 -18.83
N MET A 320 16.87 -11.25 -17.58
CA MET A 320 17.28 -10.44 -16.43
C MET A 320 18.34 -11.16 -15.58
N THR A 321 19.11 -10.39 -14.82
CA THR A 321 20.06 -10.94 -13.85
C THR A 321 19.32 -11.43 -12.60
N PRO A 322 19.91 -12.34 -11.81
CA PRO A 322 19.34 -12.74 -10.52
C PRO A 322 19.03 -11.57 -9.60
N GLN A 323 19.89 -10.54 -9.56
CA GLN A 323 19.69 -9.35 -8.72
C GLN A 323 18.47 -8.53 -9.15
N GLN A 324 18.26 -8.37 -10.46
CA GLN A 324 17.07 -7.70 -10.98
C GLN A 324 15.80 -8.49 -10.65
N VAL A 325 15.85 -9.82 -10.75
CA VAL A 325 14.73 -10.69 -10.40
C VAL A 325 14.44 -10.65 -8.89
N ASP A 326 15.46 -10.61 -8.05
CA ASP A 326 15.29 -10.44 -6.60
C ASP A 326 14.56 -9.15 -6.26
N TYR A 327 14.94 -8.04 -6.93
CA TYR A 327 14.24 -6.77 -6.83
C TYR A 327 12.77 -6.90 -7.25
N LEU A 328 12.48 -7.47 -8.42
CA LEU A 328 11.10 -7.62 -8.90
C LEU A 328 10.22 -8.46 -7.99
N VAL A 329 10.76 -9.53 -7.39
CA VAL A 329 10.00 -10.36 -6.44
C VAL A 329 9.67 -9.56 -5.17
N ALA A 330 10.64 -8.80 -4.64
CA ALA A 330 10.39 -7.93 -3.49
C ALA A 330 9.36 -6.83 -3.83
N ASP A 331 9.47 -6.22 -5.00
CA ASP A 331 8.51 -5.22 -5.49
C ASP A 331 7.08 -5.76 -5.55
N ILE A 332 6.87 -6.96 -6.10
CA ILE A 332 5.56 -7.63 -6.12
C ILE A 332 5.01 -7.82 -4.70
N ILE A 333 5.86 -8.23 -3.75
CA ILE A 333 5.44 -8.47 -2.36
C ILE A 333 5.06 -7.17 -1.66
N PHE A 334 5.81 -6.09 -1.88
CA PHE A 334 5.52 -4.77 -1.30
C PHE A 334 4.35 -4.07 -1.96
N TYR A 335 4.14 -4.31 -3.27
CA TYR A 335 3.14 -3.64 -4.10
C TYR A 335 2.20 -4.63 -4.82
N PRO A 336 1.47 -5.46 -4.07
CA PRO A 336 0.63 -6.51 -4.64
C PRO A 336 -0.40 -5.98 -5.63
N ALA A 337 -0.55 -6.71 -6.74
CA ALA A 337 -1.42 -6.45 -7.86
C ALA A 337 -1.14 -5.17 -8.66
N GLN A 338 -0.09 -4.38 -8.35
CA GLN A 338 0.19 -3.16 -9.13
C GLN A 338 0.39 -3.45 -10.61
N SER A 339 1.02 -4.59 -10.96
CA SER A 339 1.19 -5.02 -12.35
C SER A 339 -0.12 -5.09 -13.14
N PHE A 340 -1.26 -5.31 -12.47
CA PHE A 340 -2.59 -5.33 -13.08
C PHE A 340 -3.12 -3.96 -13.51
N ALA A 341 -2.41 -2.87 -13.24
CA ALA A 341 -2.67 -1.57 -13.87
C ALA A 341 -2.65 -1.68 -15.41
N PHE A 342 -1.88 -2.63 -15.95
CA PHE A 342 -1.82 -2.98 -17.36
C PHE A 342 -2.77 -4.12 -17.76
N ALA A 343 -3.83 -4.42 -17.00
CA ALA A 343 -4.75 -5.52 -17.32
C ALA A 343 -5.43 -5.39 -18.70
N THR A 344 -5.49 -4.19 -19.27
CA THR A 344 -5.96 -3.93 -20.64
C THR A 344 -5.10 -4.60 -21.72
N LEU A 345 -3.88 -5.03 -21.40
CA LEU A 345 -3.08 -5.88 -22.30
C LEU A 345 -3.73 -7.24 -22.55
N LEU A 346 -4.57 -7.71 -21.62
CA LEU A 346 -5.28 -8.98 -21.68
C LEU A 346 -6.65 -8.87 -22.36
N THR A 347 -7.15 -7.65 -22.57
CA THR A 347 -8.34 -7.40 -23.38
C THR A 347 -7.90 -7.26 -24.83
N THR A 348 -7.82 -8.38 -25.54
CA THR A 348 -7.79 -8.35 -27.01
C THR A 348 -9.14 -7.88 -27.51
N SER A 349 -9.14 -6.81 -28.29
CA SER A 349 -10.23 -6.38 -29.17
C SER A 349 -10.75 -7.51 -30.05
#